data_AF-A0A822C1L9-F1
#
_entry.id   AF-A0A822C1L9-F1
#
_cell.length_a   1.000
_cell.length_b   1.000
_cell.length_c   1.000
_cell.angle_alpha   90.00
_cell.angle_beta   90.00
_cell.angle_gamma   90.00
#
_symmetry.space_group_name_H-M   'P 1'
#
loop_
_entity.id
_entity.type
_entity.pdbx_description
1 polymer ?
#
loop_
_entity_poly.entity_id
_entity_poly.type
_entity_poly.pdbx_seq_one_letter_code
_entity_poly.pdbx_strand_id
1 'polypeptide(L)'
;AFMYETIRPKVVHTAVKYLVEQELYKDEGIVISNDWLNQHFSETENFIVNDEDKKINKNENTKGSDDDDNWNECDDEPINPGAPETLLNDEIADQNDTGIKFAPAENNRPISILMDLKVDELTFPKIYCGKQRKIKENTKLTYAKIAKSELRMFDRRCGRVSKLFFTYKKLQTRKFCDAISINLRKTKNTSNVTVTQMLNRDYVNGLIHNNDAFAFLRCDRSSPAFLELKKKEAMAMIRQLGCATIFLTLSAAEKKWSELIVLLIQVLENKVITLLEAENMSYEKKCDLIRNDPVTCVRYFEHRLKCLWEILSALYAPFQGYELEDKYVRVKFQVRGSPHIHALLWLKKCSEIRQR
;
A
#
# COMPACT_ATOMS: atom_id res chain seq x y z
N ALA A 1 -14.72 6.97 17.95
CA ALA A 1 -14.11 7.06 19.29
C ALA A 1 -12.69 6.48 19.23
N PHE A 2 -11.75 7.26 18.70
CA PHE A 2 -10.32 6.95 18.81
C PHE A 2 -9.70 7.96 19.78
N MET A 3 -8.70 7.52 20.52
CA MET A 3 -7.84 8.34 21.41
C MET A 3 -8.34 8.60 22.83
N TYR A 4 -8.34 7.53 23.64
CA TYR A 4 -7.81 7.61 25.01
C TYR A 4 -7.01 6.33 25.27
N GLU A 5 -5.88 6.17 24.58
CA GLU A 5 -4.92 5.14 24.99
C GLU A 5 -4.25 5.63 26.29
N THR A 6 -4.21 4.75 27.28
CA THR A 6 -3.47 5.02 28.52
C THR A 6 -2.01 4.70 28.31
N ILE A 7 -1.13 5.65 28.61
CA ILE A 7 0.31 5.45 28.60
C ILE A 7 0.79 5.05 29.99
N ARG A 8 1.86 4.27 30.04
CA ARG A 8 2.59 3.95 31.29
C ARG A 8 3.94 4.69 31.27
N PRO A 9 4.03 5.90 31.84
CA PRO A 9 5.22 6.77 31.71
C PRO A 9 6.54 6.07 32.09
N LYS A 10 6.53 5.26 33.16
CA LYS A 10 7.70 4.49 33.63
C LYS A 10 8.20 3.48 32.59
N VAL A 11 7.28 2.79 31.89
CA VAL A 11 7.63 1.80 30.86
C VAL A 11 8.19 2.50 29.64
N VAL A 12 7.57 3.60 29.21
CA VAL A 12 8.04 4.44 28.10
C VAL A 12 9.46 4.94 28.38
N HIS A 13 9.69 5.53 29.55
CA HIS A 13 11.00 6.04 29.93
C HIS A 13 12.08 4.95 29.99
N THR A 14 11.73 3.75 30.46
CA THR A 14 12.66 2.60 30.46
C THR A 14 13.03 2.19 29.03
N ALA A 15 12.06 2.16 28.12
CA ALA A 15 12.31 1.87 26.71
C ALA A 15 13.16 2.97 26.03
N VAL A 16 12.90 4.25 26.33
CA VAL A 16 13.68 5.37 25.77
C VAL A 16 15.12 5.34 26.29
N LYS A 17 15.35 5.03 27.58
CA LYS A 17 16.70 4.80 28.15
C LYS A 17 17.49 3.78 27.35
N TYR A 18 16.86 2.63 27.05
CA TYR A 18 17.48 1.63 26.21
C TYR A 18 17.81 2.14 24.80
N LEU A 19 16.89 2.87 24.16
CA LEU A 19 17.07 3.36 22.80
C LEU A 19 18.21 4.37 22.68
N VAL A 20 18.32 5.32 23.61
CA VAL A 20 19.38 6.36 23.61
C VAL A 20 20.77 5.77 23.81
N GLU A 21 20.89 4.57 24.40
CA GLU A 21 22.16 3.87 24.50
C GLU A 21 22.62 3.20 23.19
N GLN A 22 21.73 3.07 22.20
CA GLN A 22 22.04 2.39 20.94
C GLN A 22 22.79 3.31 19.96
N GLU A 23 23.56 2.68 19.06
CA GLU A 23 24.40 3.33 18.04
C GLU A 23 23.63 4.40 17.25
N LEU A 24 22.44 4.06 16.74
CA LEU A 24 21.66 4.96 15.89
C LEU A 24 21.24 6.24 16.62
N TYR A 25 20.89 6.15 17.89
CA TYR A 25 20.41 7.29 18.67
C TYR A 25 21.56 8.15 19.21
N LYS A 26 22.72 7.52 19.48
CA LYS A 26 23.97 8.22 19.81
C LYS A 26 24.49 9.03 18.63
N ASP A 27 24.46 8.45 17.44
CA ASP A 27 24.88 9.14 16.20
C ASP A 27 24.04 10.40 15.92
N GLU A 28 22.72 10.33 16.18
CA GLU A 28 21.80 11.46 16.00
C GLU A 28 21.77 12.42 17.20
N GLY A 29 22.58 12.16 18.25
CA GLY A 29 22.68 13.05 19.42
C GLY A 29 21.40 13.15 20.25
N ILE A 30 20.57 12.11 20.28
CA ILE A 30 19.27 12.13 20.97
C ILE A 30 19.49 12.03 22.48
N VAL A 31 18.89 12.95 23.25
CA VAL A 31 19.00 13.02 24.72
C VAL A 31 17.62 12.86 25.36
N ILE A 32 17.59 12.25 26.54
CA ILE A 32 16.36 12.08 27.34
C ILE A 32 16.18 13.29 28.24
N SER A 33 15.02 13.93 28.16
CA SER A 33 14.60 14.90 29.18
C SER A 33 14.05 14.15 30.40
N ASN A 34 14.66 14.37 31.56
CA ASN A 34 14.17 13.84 32.83
C ASN A 34 12.96 14.63 33.36
N ASP A 35 12.70 15.83 32.84
CA ASP A 35 11.63 16.71 33.30
C ASP A 35 10.24 16.14 32.98
N TRP A 36 10.12 15.42 31.86
CA TRP A 36 8.85 14.80 31.45
C TRP A 36 8.37 13.75 32.45
N LEU A 37 9.27 12.90 32.96
CA LEU A 37 8.88 11.88 33.95
C LEU A 37 8.49 12.52 35.29
N ASN A 38 9.07 13.68 35.62
CA ASN A 38 8.73 14.44 36.81
C ASN A 38 7.35 15.12 36.72
N GLN A 39 6.78 15.25 35.52
CA GLN A 39 5.45 15.81 35.32
C GLN A 39 4.36 14.72 35.27
N HIS A 40 4.75 13.47 34.95
CA HIS A 40 3.86 12.35 34.68
C HIS A 40 4.17 11.13 35.57
N PHE A 41 3.94 11.27 36.88
CA PHE A 41 4.31 10.26 37.89
C PHE A 41 3.33 9.09 38.04
N SER A 42 2.12 9.19 37.50
CA SER A 42 1.09 8.18 37.76
C SER A 42 1.32 6.91 36.93
N GLU A 43 0.74 5.79 37.37
CA GLU A 43 0.98 4.48 36.74
C GLU A 43 0.39 4.38 35.33
N THR A 44 -0.73 5.05 35.11
CA THR A 44 -1.45 5.12 33.83
C THR A 44 -2.00 6.51 33.65
N GLU A 45 -1.61 7.17 32.56
CA GLU A 45 -2.11 8.50 32.20
C GLU A 45 -2.83 8.46 30.87
N ASN A 46 -3.92 9.22 30.78
CA ASN A 46 -4.59 9.40 29.51
C ASN A 46 -3.65 10.17 28.59
N PHE A 47 -3.44 9.68 27.37
CA PHE A 47 -2.75 10.43 26.33
C PHE A 47 -3.62 11.61 25.89
N ILE A 48 -3.46 12.76 26.54
CA ILE A 48 -4.21 13.98 26.26
C ILE A 48 -3.22 15.02 25.74
N VAL A 49 -3.41 15.45 24.49
CA VAL A 49 -2.54 16.45 23.85
C VAL A 49 -2.93 17.86 24.28
N ASN A 50 -4.23 18.14 24.52
CA ASN A 50 -4.73 19.38 25.12
C ASN A 50 -6.03 19.20 25.93
N ASP A 51 -6.27 20.07 26.92
CA ASP A 51 -7.51 20.04 27.74
C ASP A 51 -8.79 20.39 26.94
N GLU A 52 -8.65 21.02 25.77
CA GLU A 52 -9.78 21.32 24.87
C GLU A 52 -10.29 20.08 24.11
N ASP A 53 -9.44 19.06 23.91
CA ASP A 53 -9.81 17.81 23.22
C ASP A 53 -10.82 16.98 24.02
N LYS A 54 -10.97 17.24 25.32
CA LYS A 54 -12.00 16.61 26.17
C LYS A 54 -13.44 16.93 25.70
N LYS A 55 -13.66 18.03 24.96
CA LYS A 55 -15.01 18.58 24.68
C LYS A 55 -15.66 18.10 23.37
N ILE A 56 -14.92 17.49 22.45
CA ILE A 56 -15.39 17.16 21.08
C ILE A 56 -16.36 15.95 21.04
N ASN A 57 -16.54 15.25 22.16
CA ASN A 57 -17.11 13.90 22.19
C ASN A 57 -18.64 13.80 22.29
N LYS A 58 -19.43 14.60 21.55
CA LYS A 58 -20.91 14.44 21.59
C LYS A 58 -21.65 14.17 20.29
N ASN A 59 -21.10 14.41 19.10
CA ASN A 59 -21.90 14.26 17.87
C ASN A 59 -21.05 13.80 16.69
N GLU A 60 -20.81 12.50 16.52
CA GLU A 60 -20.51 11.95 15.20
C GLU A 60 -21.19 10.58 15.03
N ASN A 61 -22.38 10.61 14.43
CA ASN A 61 -22.99 9.47 13.74
C ASN A 61 -22.62 9.60 12.27
N THR A 62 -21.59 8.89 11.82
CA THR A 62 -21.23 8.80 10.40
C THR A 62 -22.07 7.72 9.72
N LYS A 63 -22.99 8.15 8.83
CA LYS A 63 -23.64 7.26 7.87
C LYS A 63 -22.70 7.09 6.67
N GLY A 64 -22.29 5.85 6.39
CA GLY A 64 -21.54 5.51 5.18
C GLY A 64 -22.43 5.67 3.94
N SER A 65 -21.87 6.22 2.86
CA SER A 65 -22.50 6.25 1.54
C SER A 65 -22.30 4.91 0.85
N ASP A 66 -23.40 4.29 0.42
CA ASP A 66 -23.40 3.12 -0.45
C ASP A 66 -23.04 3.53 -1.88
N ASP A 67 -21.89 3.07 -2.39
CA ASP A 67 -21.61 3.07 -3.83
C ASP A 67 -22.13 1.74 -4.42
N ASP A 68 -23.18 1.88 -5.25
CA ASP A 68 -23.96 0.81 -5.86
C ASP A 68 -23.29 0.29 -7.15
N ASP A 69 -22.21 -0.49 -7.00
CA ASP A 69 -21.66 -1.30 -8.10
C ASP A 69 -22.39 -2.66 -8.12
N ASN A 70 -23.54 -2.70 -8.80
CA ASN A 70 -24.42 -3.86 -8.95
C ASN A 70 -23.80 -4.98 -9.84
N TRP A 71 -22.80 -5.68 -9.31
CA TRP A 71 -22.35 -7.02 -9.77
C TRP A 71 -22.29 -7.93 -8.54
N ASN A 72 -23.45 -8.48 -8.17
CA ASN A 72 -23.64 -9.34 -7.02
C ASN A 72 -23.06 -10.75 -7.26
N GLU A 73 -21.82 -11.00 -6.83
CA GLU A 73 -21.46 -12.35 -6.38
C GLU A 73 -22.14 -12.53 -5.02
N CYS A 74 -23.21 -13.35 -4.98
CA CYS A 74 -23.93 -13.78 -3.77
C CYS A 74 -22.95 -14.30 -2.71
N ASP A 75 -22.56 -13.44 -1.79
CA ASP A 75 -22.00 -13.80 -0.50
C ASP A 75 -22.43 -12.66 0.44
N ASP A 76 -23.47 -12.91 1.27
CA ASP A 76 -23.96 -12.05 2.36
C ASP A 76 -22.88 -11.96 3.46
N GLU A 77 -21.72 -11.42 3.14
CA GLU A 77 -20.66 -11.19 4.12
C GLU A 77 -20.88 -9.88 4.86
N PRO A 78 -20.74 -9.85 6.20
CA PRO A 78 -20.85 -8.62 6.96
C PRO A 78 -19.77 -7.63 6.52
N ILE A 79 -20.17 -6.34 6.44
CA ILE A 79 -19.30 -5.20 6.10
C ILE A 79 -18.05 -5.25 6.98
N ASN A 80 -16.86 -5.24 6.37
CA ASN A 80 -15.58 -5.23 7.09
C ASN A 80 -15.40 -3.88 7.80
N PRO A 81 -15.49 -3.81 9.15
CA PRO A 81 -15.40 -2.54 9.88
C PRO A 81 -13.98 -1.93 9.85
N GLY A 82 -12.96 -2.68 9.42
CA GLY A 82 -11.58 -2.21 9.30
C GLY A 82 -11.19 -1.66 7.92
N ALA A 83 -12.10 -1.65 6.94
CA ALA A 83 -11.88 -0.99 5.66
C ALA A 83 -11.47 0.51 5.80
N PRO A 84 -12.12 1.34 6.64
CA PRO A 84 -11.75 2.75 6.79
C PRO A 84 -10.38 2.96 7.43
N GLU A 85 -9.90 2.04 8.28
CA GLU A 85 -8.58 2.16 8.95
C GLU A 85 -7.40 2.07 7.96
N THR A 86 -7.64 1.64 6.73
CA THR A 86 -6.62 1.48 5.68
C THR A 86 -6.68 2.56 4.60
N LEU A 87 -7.65 3.47 4.68
CA LEU A 87 -7.75 4.60 3.77
C LEU A 87 -6.66 5.62 4.14
N LEU A 88 -5.75 5.88 3.20
CA LEU A 88 -4.70 6.90 3.37
C LEU A 88 -5.25 8.33 3.28
N ASN A 89 -6.43 8.50 2.66
CA ASN A 89 -7.16 9.75 2.55
C ASN A 89 -8.59 9.47 3.05
N ASP A 90 -8.93 10.00 4.22
CA ASP A 90 -10.32 10.10 4.63
C ASP A 90 -10.82 11.43 4.04
N GLU A 91 -11.52 11.36 2.91
CA GLU A 91 -12.00 12.55 2.20
C GLU A 91 -12.91 13.42 3.10
N ILE A 92 -13.58 12.82 4.08
CA ILE A 92 -14.42 13.53 5.04
C ILE A 92 -13.56 14.29 6.05
N ALA A 93 -12.47 13.69 6.54
CA ALA A 93 -11.54 14.34 7.45
C ALA A 93 -10.70 15.43 6.75
N ASP A 94 -10.28 15.19 5.50
CA ASP A 94 -9.51 16.15 4.69
C ASP A 94 -10.36 17.34 4.24
N GLN A 95 -11.66 17.15 3.95
CA GLN A 95 -12.58 18.23 3.58
C GLN A 95 -13.05 19.07 4.76
N ASN A 96 -13.22 18.45 5.94
CA ASN A 96 -13.72 19.15 7.12
C ASN A 96 -12.62 19.81 7.97
N ASP A 97 -11.34 19.66 7.60
CA ASP A 97 -10.17 20.07 8.39
C ASP A 97 -10.25 19.58 9.86
N THR A 98 -10.97 18.48 10.10
CA THR A 98 -11.22 17.87 11.41
C THR A 98 -10.05 16.99 11.87
N GLY A 99 -8.93 17.01 11.16
CA GLY A 99 -7.69 16.37 11.56
C GLY A 99 -6.88 17.25 12.52
N ILE A 100 -6.51 16.70 13.69
CA ILE A 100 -5.51 17.32 14.57
C ILE A 100 -4.17 17.32 13.83
N LYS A 101 -3.72 18.51 13.38
CA LYS A 101 -2.39 18.74 12.79
C LYS A 101 -1.35 18.76 13.90
N PHE A 102 -0.93 17.59 14.35
CA PHE A 102 0.21 17.48 15.26
C PHE A 102 1.51 17.46 14.46
N ALA A 103 2.35 18.49 14.59
CA ALA A 103 3.73 18.44 14.13
C ALA A 103 4.59 17.92 15.29
N PRO A 104 5.02 16.64 15.27
CA PRO A 104 6.02 16.18 16.23
C PRO A 104 7.29 17.01 15.99
N ALA A 105 7.78 17.65 17.04
CA ALA A 105 8.86 18.66 17.04
C ALA A 105 8.38 20.10 16.82
N GLU A 106 7.66 20.63 17.82
CA GLU A 106 7.39 22.06 17.98
C GLU A 106 8.67 22.87 17.72
N ASN A 107 8.57 23.91 16.89
CA ASN A 107 9.67 24.77 16.42
C ASN A 107 10.72 24.15 15.49
N ASN A 108 10.58 22.88 15.07
CA ASN A 108 11.46 22.25 14.09
C ASN A 108 10.77 22.04 12.74
N ARG A 109 11.57 22.00 11.67
CA ARG A 109 11.09 21.60 10.33
C ARG A 109 11.41 20.12 10.11
N PRO A 110 10.42 19.27 9.82
CA PRO A 110 10.67 17.86 9.57
C PRO A 110 11.52 17.68 8.31
N ILE A 111 12.50 16.78 8.40
CA ILE A 111 13.31 16.36 7.26
C ILE A 111 12.43 15.51 6.34
N SER A 112 12.58 15.66 5.03
CA SER A 112 11.87 14.81 4.07
C SER A 112 12.24 13.33 4.25
N ILE A 113 11.23 12.45 4.17
CA ILE A 113 11.39 10.98 4.19
C ILE A 113 12.40 10.43 3.15
N LEU A 114 12.73 11.24 2.14
CA LEU A 114 13.70 10.89 1.10
C LEU A 114 15.14 11.29 1.46
N MET A 115 15.30 12.35 2.24
CA MET A 115 16.61 12.90 2.60
C MET A 115 17.21 12.16 3.79
N ASP A 116 16.38 11.69 4.70
CA ASP A 116 16.83 10.90 5.84
C ASP A 116 17.15 9.44 5.42
N LEU A 117 18.44 9.10 5.53
CA LEU A 117 18.98 7.78 5.21
C LEU A 117 18.57 6.70 6.22
N LYS A 118 18.36 7.09 7.49
CA LYS A 118 18.08 6.22 8.65
C LYS A 118 16.59 6.24 9.05
N VAL A 119 15.74 6.90 8.26
CA VAL A 119 14.33 7.15 8.57
C VAL A 119 13.52 5.89 8.88
N ASP A 120 13.79 4.76 8.22
CA ASP A 120 13.05 3.52 8.50
C ASP A 120 13.38 2.97 9.89
N GLU A 121 14.67 2.98 10.24
CA GLU A 121 15.19 2.50 11.52
C GLU A 121 14.76 3.40 12.68
N LEU A 122 14.72 4.71 12.46
CA LEU A 122 14.27 5.71 13.45
C LEU A 122 12.75 5.70 13.63
N THR A 123 11.98 5.56 12.54
CA THR A 123 10.50 5.57 12.60
C THR A 123 9.93 4.32 13.27
N PHE A 124 10.63 3.18 13.19
CA PHE A 124 10.14 1.92 13.77
C PHE A 124 11.08 1.33 14.84
N PRO A 125 11.17 1.96 16.04
CA PRO A 125 12.02 1.47 17.12
C PRO A 125 11.66 0.05 17.57
N LYS A 126 10.37 -0.33 17.50
CA LYS A 126 9.90 -1.69 17.82
C LYS A 126 10.42 -2.78 16.87
N ILE A 127 10.80 -2.39 15.66
CA ILE A 127 11.32 -3.31 14.63
C ILE A 127 12.85 -3.36 14.70
N TYR A 128 13.49 -2.19 14.66
CA TYR A 128 14.94 -2.08 14.50
C TYR A 128 15.70 -1.90 15.81
N CYS A 129 15.02 -1.59 16.92
CA CYS A 129 15.60 -1.43 18.25
C CYS A 129 16.79 -0.48 18.28
N GLY A 130 16.75 0.61 17.51
CA GLY A 130 17.85 1.59 17.43
C GLY A 130 19.14 1.07 16.80
N LYS A 131 19.08 -0.01 16.01
CA LYS A 131 20.21 -0.55 15.27
C LYS A 131 20.08 -0.25 13.79
N GLN A 132 21.17 0.20 13.19
CA GLN A 132 21.23 0.40 11.75
C GLN A 132 21.30 -0.94 11.00
N ARG A 133 20.70 -1.00 9.81
CA ARG A 133 20.86 -2.15 8.92
C ARG A 133 22.32 -2.28 8.48
N LYS A 134 22.88 -3.47 8.67
CA LYS A 134 24.21 -3.83 8.15
C LYS A 134 24.09 -4.26 6.69
N ILE A 135 24.56 -3.41 5.79
CA ILE A 135 24.66 -3.73 4.37
C ILE A 135 26.12 -4.06 4.07
N LYS A 136 26.36 -5.18 3.36
CA LYS A 136 27.71 -5.54 2.93
C LYS A 136 28.31 -4.43 2.06
N GLU A 137 29.56 -4.10 2.33
CA GLU A 137 30.32 -3.12 1.55
C GLU A 137 30.28 -3.45 0.05
N ASN A 138 30.28 -2.42 -0.80
CA ASN A 138 30.15 -2.50 -2.26
C ASN A 138 28.83 -3.06 -2.82
N THR A 139 27.81 -3.31 -1.99
CA THR A 139 26.50 -3.77 -2.49
C THR A 139 25.58 -2.61 -2.84
N LYS A 140 25.31 -2.39 -4.13
CA LYS A 140 24.31 -1.41 -4.59
C LYS A 140 22.88 -1.97 -4.40
N LEU A 141 22.23 -1.60 -3.30
CA LEU A 141 20.85 -1.97 -2.99
C LEU A 141 19.89 -0.81 -3.22
N THR A 142 18.84 -1.05 -4.01
CA THR A 142 17.72 -0.10 -4.11
C THR A 142 16.76 -0.31 -2.94
N TYR A 143 16.07 0.76 -2.53
CA TYR A 143 15.08 0.66 -1.46
C TYR A 143 13.98 -0.36 -1.74
N ALA A 144 13.57 -0.49 -3.01
CA ALA A 144 12.60 -1.52 -3.41
C ALA A 144 13.09 -2.95 -3.14
N LYS A 145 14.40 -3.23 -3.27
CA LYS A 145 14.99 -4.54 -2.92
C LYS A 145 14.99 -4.75 -1.41
N ILE A 146 15.29 -3.71 -0.63
CA ILE A 146 15.27 -3.75 0.84
C ILE A 146 13.83 -4.03 1.33
N ALA A 147 12.87 -3.22 0.89
CA ALA A 147 11.45 -3.39 1.20
C ALA A 147 10.95 -4.80 0.84
N LYS A 148 11.27 -5.28 -0.37
CA LYS A 148 10.91 -6.62 -0.82
C LYS A 148 11.54 -7.71 0.06
N SER A 149 12.78 -7.52 0.50
CA SER A 149 13.45 -8.46 1.42
C SER A 149 12.76 -8.46 2.77
N GLU A 150 12.58 -7.30 3.39
CA GLU A 150 11.96 -7.13 4.73
C GLU A 150 10.55 -7.72 4.78
N LEU A 151 9.73 -7.47 3.75
CA LEU A 151 8.37 -8.02 3.66
C LEU A 151 8.34 -9.56 3.45
N ARG A 152 9.45 -10.16 3.02
CA ARG A 152 9.56 -11.61 2.75
C ARG A 152 10.33 -12.38 3.81
N MET A 153 10.95 -11.69 4.76
CA MET A 153 11.68 -12.33 5.85
C MET A 153 10.79 -13.23 6.68
N PHE A 154 11.38 -14.21 7.36
CA PHE A 154 10.65 -15.05 8.33
C PHE A 154 9.98 -14.19 9.42
N ASP A 155 10.69 -13.18 9.89
CA ASP A 155 10.18 -12.18 10.84
C ASP A 155 9.08 -11.31 10.23
N ARG A 156 7.90 -11.34 10.85
CA ARG A 156 6.69 -10.65 10.37
C ARG A 156 6.57 -9.20 10.85
N ARG A 157 7.49 -8.71 11.69
CA ARG A 157 7.41 -7.34 12.22
C ARG A 157 7.36 -6.28 11.11
N CYS A 158 8.06 -6.51 10.00
CA CYS A 158 8.06 -5.63 8.84
C CYS A 158 6.79 -5.75 7.97
N GLY A 159 6.02 -6.83 8.11
CA GLY A 159 4.77 -7.07 7.39
C GLY A 159 3.54 -6.40 8.03
N ARG A 160 3.70 -5.74 9.19
CA ARG A 160 2.62 -5.00 9.84
C ARG A 160 2.13 -3.85 8.97
N VAL A 161 0.83 -3.58 9.04
CA VAL A 161 0.13 -2.57 8.23
C VAL A 161 0.80 -1.19 8.28
N SER A 162 1.17 -0.70 9.47
CA SER A 162 1.84 0.60 9.62
C SER A 162 3.19 0.67 8.89
N LYS A 163 4.02 -0.36 9.01
CA LYS A 163 5.30 -0.45 8.30
C LYS A 163 5.10 -0.63 6.79
N LEU A 164 4.09 -1.40 6.39
CA LEU A 164 3.76 -1.62 4.98
C LEU A 164 3.37 -0.30 4.30
N PHE A 165 2.47 0.49 4.91
CA PHE A 165 2.07 1.79 4.37
C PHE A 165 3.21 2.81 4.34
N PHE A 166 4.02 2.88 5.41
CA PHE A 166 5.21 3.73 5.40
C PHE A 166 6.16 3.36 4.26
N THR A 167 6.44 2.07 4.10
CA THR A 167 7.33 1.55 3.05
C THR A 167 6.76 1.84 1.66
N TYR A 168 5.45 1.64 1.48
CA TYR A 168 4.73 1.97 0.25
C TYR A 168 4.86 3.46 -0.08
N LYS A 169 4.57 4.34 0.88
CA LYS A 169 4.63 5.80 0.69
C LYS A 169 6.04 6.24 0.33
N LYS A 170 7.06 5.80 1.06
CA LYS A 170 8.46 6.11 0.76
C LYS A 170 8.86 5.65 -0.64
N LEU A 171 8.44 4.45 -1.06
CA LEU A 171 8.71 3.92 -2.39
C LEU A 171 7.97 4.70 -3.48
N GLN A 172 6.72 5.08 -3.24
CA GLN A 172 5.92 5.91 -4.14
C GLN A 172 6.54 7.29 -4.31
N THR A 173 6.91 7.97 -3.22
CA THR A 173 7.56 9.29 -3.28
C THR A 173 8.90 9.23 -4.03
N ARG A 174 9.71 8.18 -3.81
CA ARG A 174 10.95 7.96 -4.60
C ARG A 174 10.66 7.85 -6.09
N LYS A 175 9.67 7.04 -6.48
CA LYS A 175 9.27 6.90 -7.88
C LYS A 175 8.81 8.22 -8.49
N PHE A 176 8.06 9.03 -7.74
CA PHE A 176 7.67 10.36 -8.21
C PHE A 176 8.88 11.26 -8.43
N CYS A 177 9.82 11.34 -7.49
CA CYS A 177 11.03 12.13 -7.67
C CYS A 177 11.86 11.68 -8.87
N ASP A 178 12.03 10.36 -9.07
CA ASP A 178 12.72 9.81 -10.23
C ASP A 178 11.99 10.17 -11.54
N ALA A 179 10.66 10.02 -11.57
CA ALA A 179 9.85 10.32 -12.74
C ALA A 179 9.83 11.82 -13.09
N ILE A 180 9.71 12.69 -12.08
CA ILE A 180 9.84 14.15 -12.22
C ILE A 180 11.21 14.49 -12.77
N SER A 181 12.28 13.93 -12.19
CA SER A 181 13.66 14.17 -12.65
C SER A 181 13.87 13.73 -14.10
N ILE A 182 13.29 12.59 -14.51
CA ILE A 182 13.34 12.11 -15.89
C ILE A 182 12.59 13.08 -16.82
N ASN A 183 11.40 13.54 -16.44
CA ASN A 183 10.61 14.45 -17.27
C ASN A 183 11.29 15.83 -17.40
N LEU A 184 11.84 16.38 -16.31
CA LEU A 184 12.62 17.62 -16.33
C LEU A 184 13.87 17.52 -17.22
N ARG A 185 14.49 16.33 -17.34
CA ARG A 185 15.59 16.10 -18.29
C ARG A 185 15.11 15.94 -19.74
N LYS A 186 13.89 15.47 -19.95
CA LYS A 186 13.30 15.30 -21.29
C LYS A 186 12.81 16.61 -21.88
N THR A 187 12.45 17.60 -21.05
CA THR A 187 12.11 18.95 -21.50
C THR A 187 13.35 19.66 -22.04
N LYS A 188 13.64 19.44 -23.34
CA LYS A 188 14.78 20.04 -24.06
C LYS A 188 14.58 21.51 -24.46
N ASN A 189 13.39 22.08 -24.24
CA ASN A 189 12.98 23.36 -24.80
C ASN A 189 13.00 24.56 -23.81
N THR A 190 13.78 24.51 -22.74
CA THR A 190 13.85 25.64 -21.78
C THR A 190 14.95 26.66 -22.07
N SER A 191 15.92 26.34 -22.94
CA SER A 191 17.09 27.22 -23.21
C SER A 191 16.76 28.49 -24.00
N ASN A 192 15.62 28.55 -24.70
CA ASN A 192 15.23 29.67 -25.57
C ASN A 192 13.93 30.36 -25.13
N VAL A 193 13.48 30.14 -23.89
CA VAL A 193 12.26 30.80 -23.38
C VAL A 193 12.60 32.24 -23.02
N THR A 194 12.01 33.20 -23.75
CA THR A 194 12.20 34.64 -23.49
C THR A 194 11.23 35.14 -22.42
N VAL A 195 11.61 36.21 -21.70
CA VAL A 195 10.76 36.85 -20.67
C VAL A 195 9.38 37.23 -21.24
N THR A 196 9.34 37.72 -22.48
CA THR A 196 8.09 38.06 -23.20
C THR A 196 7.18 36.85 -23.42
N GLN A 197 7.74 35.66 -23.64
CA GLN A 197 6.96 34.43 -23.79
C GLN A 197 6.42 33.94 -22.44
N MET A 198 7.19 34.09 -21.35
CA MET A 198 6.73 33.75 -19.99
C MET A 198 5.63 34.68 -19.47
N LEU A 199 5.60 35.94 -19.90
CA LEU A 199 4.52 36.88 -19.58
C LEU A 199 3.24 36.63 -20.41
N ASN A 200 3.34 35.87 -21.50
CA ASN A 200 2.19 35.52 -22.33
C ASN A 200 1.42 34.34 -21.70
N ARG A 201 0.18 34.62 -21.25
CA ARG A 201 -0.72 33.62 -20.67
C ARG A 201 -0.99 32.43 -21.59
N ASP A 202 -1.08 32.63 -22.90
CA ASP A 202 -1.38 31.54 -23.84
C ASP A 202 -0.19 30.60 -24.02
N TYR A 203 1.03 31.14 -24.01
CA TYR A 203 2.26 30.35 -24.04
C TYR A 203 2.43 29.52 -22.76
N VAL A 204 2.18 30.14 -21.60
CA VAL A 204 2.20 29.45 -20.30
C VAL A 204 1.11 28.37 -20.23
N ASN A 205 -0.11 28.67 -20.69
CA ASN A 205 -1.18 27.69 -20.77
C ASN A 205 -0.81 26.53 -21.72
N GLY A 206 -0.18 26.80 -22.86
CA GLY A 206 0.33 25.76 -23.76
C GLY A 206 1.38 24.85 -23.13
N LEU A 207 2.26 25.40 -22.27
CA LEU A 207 3.21 24.61 -21.49
C LEU A 207 2.53 23.74 -20.43
N ILE A 208 1.46 24.24 -19.80
CA ILE A 208 0.66 23.50 -18.81
C ILE A 208 -0.17 22.39 -19.48
N HIS A 209 -0.70 22.65 -20.69
CA HIS A 209 -1.48 21.69 -21.46
C HIS A 209 -0.63 20.61 -22.16
N ASN A 210 0.70 20.72 -22.15
CA ASN A 210 1.55 19.62 -22.58
C ASN A 210 1.40 18.45 -21.60
N ASN A 211 0.82 17.35 -22.07
CA ASN A 211 0.63 16.10 -21.32
C ASN A 211 1.93 15.53 -20.71
N ASP A 212 3.09 15.99 -21.15
CA ASP A 212 4.40 15.67 -20.56
C ASP A 212 4.50 16.11 -19.09
N ALA A 213 3.83 17.20 -18.70
CA ALA A 213 3.79 17.67 -17.31
C ALA A 213 3.13 16.65 -16.37
N PHE A 214 2.17 15.86 -16.87
CA PHE A 214 1.47 14.82 -16.10
C PHE A 214 2.06 13.43 -16.30
N ALA A 215 3.06 13.27 -17.17
CA ALA A 215 3.65 11.96 -17.46
C ALA A 215 4.30 11.31 -16.23
N PHE A 216 4.74 12.08 -15.24
CA PHE A 216 5.29 11.52 -13.99
C PHE A 216 4.22 10.80 -13.16
N LEU A 217 2.96 11.17 -13.31
CA LEU A 217 1.84 10.54 -12.60
C LEU A 217 1.59 9.11 -13.06
N ARG A 218 2.12 8.68 -14.22
CA ARG A 218 2.05 7.27 -14.68
C ARG A 218 2.61 6.28 -13.66
N CYS A 219 3.42 6.72 -12.68
CA CYS A 219 3.91 5.87 -11.60
C CYS A 219 2.85 5.52 -10.55
N ASP A 220 1.73 6.25 -10.51
CA ASP A 220 0.64 6.06 -9.57
C ASP A 220 -0.57 5.39 -10.22
N ARG A 221 -1.04 4.29 -9.63
CA ARG A 221 -2.07 3.42 -10.22
C ARG A 221 -3.46 4.05 -10.23
N SER A 222 -3.71 4.98 -9.32
CA SER A 222 -4.96 5.75 -9.25
C SER A 222 -4.95 6.97 -10.18
N SER A 223 -3.81 7.34 -10.77
CA SER A 223 -3.73 8.55 -11.58
C SER A 223 -4.43 8.38 -12.94
N PRO A 224 -5.02 9.48 -13.48
CA PRO A 224 -5.53 9.49 -14.85
C PRO A 224 -4.47 9.11 -15.89
N ALA A 225 -3.22 9.53 -15.69
CA ALA A 225 -2.11 9.24 -16.61
C ALA A 225 -1.77 7.73 -16.67
N PHE A 226 -1.86 7.02 -15.55
CA PHE A 226 -1.70 5.56 -15.53
C PHE A 226 -2.88 4.85 -16.17
N LEU A 227 -4.12 5.29 -15.90
CA LEU A 227 -5.32 4.72 -16.51
C LEU A 227 -5.33 4.91 -18.03
N GLU A 228 -4.91 6.07 -18.52
CA GLU A 228 -4.74 6.34 -19.95
C GLU A 228 -3.69 5.42 -20.58
N LEU A 229 -2.55 5.20 -19.91
CA LEU A 229 -1.52 4.25 -20.36
C LEU A 229 -2.10 2.84 -20.48
N LYS A 230 -2.80 2.36 -19.46
CA LYS A 230 -3.43 1.02 -19.46
C LYS A 230 -4.52 0.88 -20.51
N LYS A 231 -5.33 1.93 -20.73
CA LYS A 231 -6.29 1.98 -21.84
C LYS A 231 -5.57 1.85 -23.19
N LYS A 232 -4.49 2.59 -23.41
CA LYS A 232 -3.70 2.54 -24.65
C LYS A 232 -3.10 1.15 -24.91
N GLU A 233 -2.56 0.49 -23.87
CA GLU A 233 -2.06 -0.88 -23.96
C GLU A 233 -3.16 -1.85 -24.41
N ALA A 234 -4.32 -1.85 -23.73
CA ALA A 234 -5.44 -2.73 -24.11
C ALA A 234 -5.95 -2.47 -25.53
N MET A 235 -6.08 -1.19 -25.93
CA MET A 235 -6.51 -0.82 -27.28
C MET A 235 -5.46 -1.15 -28.35
N ALA A 236 -4.17 -1.20 -28.00
CA ALA A 236 -3.12 -1.65 -28.90
C ALA A 236 -3.23 -3.16 -29.15
N MET A 237 -3.43 -3.95 -28.08
CA MET A 237 -3.65 -5.39 -28.20
C MET A 237 -4.89 -5.71 -29.03
N ILE A 238 -6.02 -5.03 -28.80
CA ILE A 238 -7.24 -5.21 -29.59
C ILE A 238 -7.00 -4.89 -31.07
N ARG A 239 -6.22 -3.85 -31.37
CA ARG A 239 -5.90 -3.48 -32.76
C ARG A 239 -4.98 -4.47 -33.46
N GLN A 240 -4.09 -5.14 -32.73
CA GLN A 240 -3.12 -6.08 -33.29
C GLN A 240 -3.65 -7.52 -33.35
N LEU A 241 -4.37 -7.96 -32.31
CA LEU A 241 -4.83 -9.33 -32.14
C LEU A 241 -6.34 -9.49 -32.44
N GLY A 242 -7.07 -8.40 -32.65
CA GLY A 242 -8.52 -8.41 -32.82
C GLY A 242 -9.28 -8.45 -31.49
N CYS A 243 -10.57 -8.83 -31.55
CA CYS A 243 -11.39 -8.97 -30.35
C CYS A 243 -10.85 -10.10 -29.45
N ALA A 244 -10.80 -9.87 -28.14
CA ALA A 244 -10.42 -10.92 -27.20
C ALA A 244 -11.41 -12.08 -27.27
N THR A 245 -10.90 -13.31 -27.22
CA THR A 245 -11.72 -14.53 -27.28
C THR A 245 -12.47 -14.77 -25.98
N ILE A 246 -11.81 -14.52 -24.84
CA ILE A 246 -12.36 -14.76 -23.51
C ILE A 246 -12.15 -13.53 -22.64
N PHE A 247 -13.21 -13.10 -21.95
CA PHE A 247 -13.11 -12.22 -20.80
C PHE A 247 -13.15 -13.07 -19.52
N LEU A 248 -12.10 -12.98 -18.71
CA LEU A 248 -11.93 -13.76 -17.49
C LEU A 248 -11.89 -12.83 -16.28
N THR A 249 -12.75 -13.09 -15.29
CA THR A 249 -12.71 -12.42 -13.98
C THR A 249 -12.34 -13.41 -12.88
N LEU A 250 -11.48 -13.00 -11.96
CA LEU A 250 -11.06 -13.82 -10.83
C LEU A 250 -11.07 -12.98 -9.55
N SER A 251 -11.81 -13.43 -8.55
CA SER A 251 -11.85 -12.84 -7.22
C SER A 251 -10.99 -13.66 -6.25
N ALA A 252 -10.23 -12.99 -5.38
CA ALA A 252 -9.62 -13.66 -4.24
C ALA A 252 -10.68 -14.00 -3.19
N ALA A 253 -10.68 -15.25 -2.73
CA ALA A 253 -11.59 -15.76 -1.71
C ALA A 253 -10.77 -16.29 -0.52
N GLU A 254 -9.97 -15.42 0.10
CA GLU A 254 -8.95 -15.79 1.09
C GLU A 254 -9.52 -16.58 2.27
N LYS A 255 -10.76 -16.26 2.68
CA LYS A 255 -11.47 -16.92 3.79
C LYS A 255 -11.87 -18.37 3.47
N LYS A 256 -12.04 -18.70 2.19
CA LYS A 256 -12.45 -20.04 1.71
C LYS A 256 -11.24 -20.94 1.43
N TRP A 257 -10.01 -20.41 1.45
CA TRP A 257 -8.80 -21.20 1.19
C TRP A 257 -8.24 -21.77 2.49
N SER A 258 -8.71 -22.97 2.86
CA SER A 258 -8.26 -23.66 4.08
C SER A 258 -6.74 -23.80 4.14
N GLU A 259 -6.06 -24.02 3.00
CA GLU A 259 -4.59 -24.10 2.94
C GLU A 259 -3.92 -22.76 3.32
N LEU A 260 -4.52 -21.63 2.93
CA LEU A 260 -4.03 -20.31 3.34
C LEU A 260 -4.23 -20.11 4.84
N ILE A 261 -5.36 -20.53 5.39
CA ILE A 261 -5.64 -20.40 6.84
C ILE A 261 -4.65 -21.25 7.66
N VAL A 262 -4.35 -22.48 7.24
CA VAL A 262 -3.31 -23.31 7.86
C VAL A 262 -1.96 -22.58 7.84
N LEU A 263 -1.57 -22.03 6.69
CA LEU A 263 -0.31 -21.28 6.55
C LEU A 263 -0.25 -20.05 7.46
N LEU A 264 -1.35 -19.28 7.55
CA LEU A 264 -1.40 -18.08 8.39
C LEU A 264 -1.27 -18.43 9.88
N ILE A 265 -1.92 -19.50 10.34
CA ILE A 265 -1.79 -19.97 11.73
C ILE A 265 -0.39 -20.47 12.03
N GLN A 266 0.21 -21.19 11.10
CA GLN A 266 1.58 -21.64 11.24
C GLN A 266 2.55 -20.46 11.35
N VAL A 267 2.36 -19.41 10.55
CA VAL A 267 3.24 -18.24 10.55
C VAL A 267 3.00 -17.30 11.74
N LEU A 268 1.75 -17.10 12.15
CA LEU A 268 1.39 -16.13 13.18
C LEU A 268 1.37 -16.71 14.60
N GLU A 269 0.94 -17.96 14.75
CA GLU A 269 0.75 -18.61 16.06
C GLU A 269 1.73 -19.75 16.33
N ASN A 270 2.57 -20.13 15.35
CA ASN A 270 3.45 -21.31 15.43
C ASN A 270 2.71 -22.61 15.77
N LYS A 271 1.48 -22.76 15.28
CA LYS A 271 0.67 -23.98 15.44
C LYS A 271 0.46 -24.66 14.10
N VAL A 272 0.41 -25.99 14.12
CA VAL A 272 0.03 -26.79 12.94
C VAL A 272 -1.39 -27.29 13.17
N ILE A 273 -2.26 -26.99 12.22
CA ILE A 273 -3.67 -27.41 12.24
C ILE A 273 -3.98 -28.17 10.95
N THR A 274 -5.03 -28.97 10.97
CA THR A 274 -5.53 -29.71 9.81
C THR A 274 -6.39 -28.83 8.89
N LEU A 275 -6.61 -29.26 7.65
CA LEU A 275 -7.50 -28.55 6.72
C LEU A 275 -8.95 -28.50 7.23
N LEU A 276 -9.40 -29.54 7.92
CA LEU A 276 -10.76 -29.61 8.49
C LEU A 276 -10.93 -28.64 9.66
N GLU A 277 -9.91 -28.48 10.49
CA GLU A 277 -9.89 -27.45 11.55
C GLU A 277 -9.87 -26.03 10.96
N ALA A 278 -9.12 -25.82 9.87
CA ALA A 278 -9.09 -24.54 9.16
C ALA A 278 -10.45 -24.20 8.52
N GLU A 279 -11.13 -25.19 7.95
CA GLU A 279 -12.44 -25.02 7.32
C GLU A 279 -13.51 -24.64 8.36
N ASN A 280 -13.54 -25.34 9.49
CA ASN A 280 -14.49 -25.13 10.59
C ASN A 280 -14.18 -23.92 11.50
N MET A 281 -13.11 -23.18 11.21
CA MET A 281 -12.74 -22.00 11.98
C MET A 281 -13.76 -20.86 11.84
N SER A 282 -13.97 -20.10 12.92
CA SER A 282 -14.90 -18.96 12.90
C SER A 282 -14.49 -17.88 11.90
N TYR A 283 -15.50 -17.16 11.40
CA TYR A 283 -15.30 -16.10 10.41
C TYR A 283 -14.40 -14.98 10.94
N GLU A 284 -14.60 -14.57 12.20
CA GLU A 284 -13.85 -13.50 12.86
C GLU A 284 -12.38 -13.88 12.96
N LYS A 285 -12.10 -15.13 13.34
CA LYS A 285 -10.74 -15.62 13.48
C LYS A 285 -10.02 -15.67 12.12
N LYS A 286 -10.71 -16.11 11.05
CA LYS A 286 -10.17 -16.06 9.68
C LYS A 286 -9.86 -14.62 9.26
N CYS A 287 -10.77 -13.68 9.54
CA CYS A 287 -10.56 -12.26 9.25
C CYS A 287 -9.36 -11.68 10.02
N ASP A 288 -9.19 -12.03 11.29
CA ASP A 288 -8.05 -11.60 12.10
C ASP A 288 -6.72 -12.10 11.53
N LEU A 289 -6.66 -13.36 11.11
CA LEU A 289 -5.46 -13.94 10.51
C LEU A 289 -5.09 -13.21 9.22
N ILE A 290 -6.07 -12.97 8.34
CA ILE A 290 -5.87 -12.26 7.06
C ILE A 290 -5.40 -10.82 7.30
N ARG A 291 -6.02 -10.09 8.23
CA ARG A 291 -5.64 -8.71 8.56
C ARG A 291 -4.24 -8.61 9.18
N ASN A 292 -3.82 -9.61 9.94
CA ASN A 292 -2.53 -9.60 10.62
C ASN A 292 -1.35 -9.93 9.68
N ASP A 293 -1.56 -10.64 8.58
CA ASP A 293 -0.52 -10.88 7.55
C ASP A 293 -1.06 -10.75 6.12
N PRO A 294 -1.34 -9.52 5.66
CA PRO A 294 -1.79 -9.27 4.29
C PRO A 294 -0.72 -9.60 3.25
N VAL A 295 0.57 -9.60 3.65
CA VAL A 295 1.67 -9.90 2.73
C VAL A 295 1.64 -11.36 2.30
N THR A 296 1.41 -12.27 3.24
CA THR A 296 1.27 -13.70 2.92
C THR A 296 0.03 -13.96 2.07
N CYS A 297 -1.09 -13.30 2.36
CA CYS A 297 -2.33 -13.41 1.57
C CYS A 297 -2.11 -13.00 0.11
N VAL A 298 -1.54 -11.82 -0.14
CA VAL A 298 -1.26 -11.34 -1.50
C VAL A 298 -0.26 -12.23 -2.23
N ARG A 299 0.77 -12.74 -1.54
CA ARG A 299 1.73 -13.67 -2.14
C ARG A 299 1.10 -15.01 -2.51
N TYR A 300 0.20 -15.52 -1.67
CA TYR A 300 -0.53 -16.74 -1.93
C TYR A 300 -1.43 -16.57 -3.16
N PHE A 301 -2.16 -15.45 -3.25
CA PHE A 301 -2.94 -15.10 -4.43
C PHE A 301 -2.09 -14.97 -5.69
N GLU A 302 -0.95 -14.26 -5.62
CA GLU A 302 -0.01 -14.13 -6.74
C GLU A 302 0.50 -15.50 -7.20
N HIS A 303 0.77 -16.42 -6.26
CA HIS A 303 1.19 -17.78 -6.56
C HIS A 303 0.10 -18.57 -7.29
N ARG A 304 -1.14 -18.57 -6.76
CA ARG A 304 -2.27 -19.24 -7.43
C ARG A 304 -2.51 -18.70 -8.84
N LEU A 305 -2.38 -17.38 -9.01
CA LEU A 305 -2.53 -16.74 -10.31
C LEU A 305 -1.44 -17.18 -11.30
N LYS A 306 -0.18 -17.32 -10.86
CA LYS A 306 0.90 -17.84 -11.70
C LYS A 306 0.63 -19.29 -12.11
N CYS A 307 0.23 -20.14 -11.18
CA CYS A 307 -0.14 -21.52 -11.50
C CYS A 307 -1.29 -21.58 -12.50
N LEU A 308 -2.31 -20.71 -12.35
CA LEU A 308 -3.39 -20.62 -13.33
C LEU A 308 -2.85 -20.25 -14.72
N TRP A 309 -1.98 -19.26 -14.81
CA TRP A 309 -1.39 -18.87 -16.08
C TRP A 309 -0.52 -19.97 -16.72
N GLU A 310 0.21 -20.73 -15.92
CA GLU A 310 0.97 -21.89 -16.38
C GLU A 310 0.03 -22.97 -16.93
N ILE A 311 -1.08 -23.27 -16.24
CA ILE A 311 -2.10 -24.21 -16.69
C ILE A 311 -2.74 -23.75 -18.01
N LEU A 312 -3.10 -22.47 -18.12
CA LEU A 312 -3.73 -21.93 -19.34
C LEU A 312 -2.77 -21.86 -20.53
N SER A 313 -1.46 -21.85 -20.29
CA SER A 313 -0.43 -21.82 -21.33
C SER A 313 0.15 -23.22 -21.63
N ALA A 314 -0.33 -24.27 -20.95
CA ALA A 314 0.18 -25.63 -21.11
C ALA A 314 -0.24 -26.25 -22.45
N LEU A 315 0.52 -27.24 -22.93
CA LEU A 315 0.23 -27.95 -24.18
C LEU A 315 -1.17 -28.61 -24.19
N TYR A 316 -1.60 -29.10 -23.03
CA TYR A 316 -2.93 -29.66 -22.79
C TYR A 316 -3.78 -28.69 -21.96
N ALA A 317 -3.78 -27.41 -22.33
CA ALA A 317 -4.59 -26.40 -21.68
C ALA A 317 -6.09 -26.77 -21.71
N PRO A 318 -6.91 -26.22 -20.79
CA PRO A 318 -8.35 -26.49 -20.73
C PRO A 318 -9.10 -26.19 -22.04
N PHE A 319 -8.57 -25.28 -22.85
CA PHE A 319 -9.11 -24.92 -24.16
C PHE A 319 -8.59 -25.89 -25.24
N GLN A 320 -9.12 -27.12 -25.24
CA GLN A 320 -8.70 -28.17 -26.17
C GLN A 320 -8.73 -27.67 -27.64
N GLY A 321 -7.56 -27.68 -28.30
CA GLY A 321 -7.40 -27.23 -29.68
C GLY A 321 -7.14 -25.72 -29.87
N TYR A 322 -7.22 -24.92 -28.80
CA TYR A 322 -7.03 -23.47 -28.82
C TYR A 322 -5.92 -23.04 -27.86
N GLU A 323 -4.76 -22.71 -28.41
CA GLU A 323 -3.61 -22.24 -27.63
C GLU A 323 -3.77 -20.78 -27.20
N LEU A 324 -3.39 -20.43 -25.98
CA LEU A 324 -3.32 -19.05 -25.52
C LEU A 324 -2.22 -18.29 -26.28
N GLU A 325 -2.61 -17.30 -27.07
CA GLU A 325 -1.70 -16.44 -27.84
C GLU A 325 -1.14 -15.31 -26.98
N ASP A 326 -2.04 -14.56 -26.33
CA ASP A 326 -1.66 -13.45 -25.45
C ASP A 326 -2.75 -13.17 -24.42
N LYS A 327 -2.41 -12.38 -23.39
CA LYS A 327 -3.32 -11.93 -22.35
C LYS A 327 -3.04 -10.50 -21.90
N TYR A 328 -4.11 -9.75 -21.71
CA TYR A 328 -4.09 -8.49 -20.98
C TYR A 328 -4.67 -8.72 -19.60
N VAL A 329 -3.97 -8.29 -18.53
CA VAL A 329 -4.41 -8.51 -17.15
C VAL A 329 -4.41 -7.18 -16.39
N ARG A 330 -5.54 -6.85 -15.77
CA ARG A 330 -5.70 -5.73 -14.84
C ARG A 330 -6.09 -6.25 -13.46
N VAL A 331 -5.28 -5.89 -12.46
CA VAL A 331 -5.61 -6.13 -11.05
C VAL A 331 -6.27 -4.87 -10.48
N LYS A 332 -7.43 -5.04 -9.86
CA LYS A 332 -8.13 -4.03 -9.06
C LYS A 332 -8.25 -4.55 -7.63
N PHE A 333 -8.48 -3.66 -6.67
CA PHE A 333 -8.88 -4.04 -5.33
C PHE A 333 -10.31 -3.52 -5.17
N GLN A 334 -11.25 -4.41 -4.84
CA GLN A 334 -12.64 -4.03 -4.57
C GLN A 334 -12.74 -3.42 -3.16
N VAL A 335 -13.89 -2.83 -2.83
CA VAL A 335 -14.18 -2.23 -1.51
C VAL A 335 -13.91 -3.20 -0.35
N ARG A 336 -14.03 -4.52 -0.60
CA ARG A 336 -13.74 -5.59 0.36
C ARG A 336 -12.24 -5.77 0.68
N GLY A 337 -11.34 -5.09 -0.05
CA GLY A 337 -9.90 -5.12 0.16
C GLY A 337 -9.16 -6.29 -0.51
N SER A 338 -9.89 -7.24 -1.09
CA SER A 338 -9.33 -8.40 -1.79
C SER A 338 -9.03 -8.07 -3.26
N PRO A 339 -7.95 -8.64 -3.84
CA PRO A 339 -7.61 -8.42 -5.24
C PRO A 339 -8.62 -9.10 -6.18
N HIS A 340 -9.04 -8.35 -7.19
CA HIS A 340 -9.93 -8.77 -8.26
C HIS A 340 -9.22 -8.59 -9.62
N ILE A 341 -9.25 -9.62 -10.45
CA ILE A 341 -8.58 -9.64 -11.74
C ILE A 341 -9.62 -9.52 -12.84
N HIS A 342 -9.34 -8.66 -13.82
CA HIS A 342 -9.99 -8.69 -15.12
C HIS A 342 -8.92 -9.00 -16.16
N ALA A 343 -9.15 -10.05 -16.94
CA ALA A 343 -8.25 -10.47 -18.00
C ALA A 343 -8.99 -10.60 -19.34
N LEU A 344 -8.31 -10.17 -20.40
CA LEU A 344 -8.69 -10.45 -21.78
C LEU A 344 -7.70 -11.49 -22.32
N LEU A 345 -8.21 -12.59 -22.85
CA LEU A 345 -7.40 -13.68 -23.38
C LEU A 345 -7.67 -13.80 -24.89
N TRP A 346 -6.58 -13.91 -25.67
CA TRP A 346 -6.63 -14.20 -27.10
C TRP A 346 -6.20 -15.64 -27.33
N LEU A 347 -7.07 -16.44 -27.95
CA LEU A 347 -6.77 -17.82 -28.31
C LEU A 347 -6.50 -17.90 -29.81
N LYS A 348 -5.44 -18.63 -30.20
CA LYS A 348 -5.11 -18.84 -31.62
C LYS A 348 -6.27 -19.51 -32.35
N LYS A 349 -6.47 -19.14 -33.61
CA LYS A 349 -7.47 -19.73 -34.54
C LYS A 349 -8.95 -19.48 -34.18
N CYS A 350 -9.25 -18.55 -33.27
CA CYS A 350 -10.64 -18.18 -32.94
C CYS A 350 -11.18 -17.00 -33.79
N SER A 351 -10.38 -16.45 -34.70
CA SER A 351 -10.72 -15.30 -35.55
C SER A 351 -11.86 -15.52 -36.55
N GLU A 352 -12.42 -16.74 -36.63
CA GLU A 352 -13.56 -17.08 -37.50
C GLU A 352 -14.92 -17.04 -36.81
N ILE A 353 -15.00 -16.69 -35.51
CA ILE A 353 -16.30 -16.47 -34.87
C ILE A 353 -16.88 -15.16 -35.44
N ARG A 354 -17.66 -15.31 -36.52
CA ARG A 354 -18.46 -14.24 -37.13
C ARG A 354 -19.23 -13.50 -36.04
N GLN A 355 -18.92 -12.22 -35.87
CA GLN A 355 -19.78 -11.30 -35.15
C GLN A 355 -21.17 -11.36 -35.80
N ARG A 356 -22.17 -11.84 -35.05
CA ARG A 356 -23.58 -11.77 -35.44
C ARG A 356 -24.13 -10.39 -35.15
#